data_AF-A0A085MPW1-F1
#
_entry.id   AF-A0A085MPW1-F1
#
_cell.length_a   1.000
_cell.length_b   1.000
_cell.length_c   1.000
_cell.angle_alpha   90.00
_cell.angle_beta   90.00
_cell.angle_gamma   90.00
#
_symmetry.space_group_name_H-M   'P 1'
#
loop_
_entity.id
_entity.type
_entity.pdbx_description
1 polymer ?
#
loop_
_entity_poly.entity_id
_entity_poly.type
_entity_poly.pdbx_seq_one_letter_code
_entity_poly.pdbx_strand_id
1 'polypeptide(L)'
;MLHKEMHERYEDILTVTIPPWILDPYSNANEIETFLQEELIELQANEELKPRFKSGYSHFWLQYQIAALYPELWKVVKKFLVPFPSSYLVWLNVGSLPQQISWLRKETGSTSSVARRLKFAANEY
;
A
#
# COMPACT_ATOMS: atom_id res chain seq x y z
N MET A 1 24.17 2.84 -4.96
CA MET A 1 23.75 4.06 -5.67
C MET A 1 22.27 4.02 -6.00
N LEU A 2 21.78 3.06 -6.80
CA LEU A 2 20.36 2.98 -7.20
C LEU A 2 19.33 3.01 -6.05
N HIS A 3 19.58 2.32 -4.93
CA HIS A 3 18.68 2.34 -3.76
C HIS A 3 18.55 3.74 -3.15
N LYS A 4 19.65 4.49 -3.06
CA LYS A 4 19.67 5.84 -2.50
C LYS A 4 18.93 6.79 -3.44
N GLU A 5 19.18 6.70 -4.75
CA GLU A 5 18.51 7.52 -5.77
C GLU A 5 17.02 7.21 -5.92
N MET A 6 16.59 5.95 -5.73
CA MET A 6 15.17 5.61 -5.72
C MET A 6 14.50 6.11 -4.44
N HIS A 7 15.15 5.96 -3.29
CA HIS A 7 14.65 6.50 -2.03
C HIS A 7 14.52 8.03 -2.09
N GLU A 8 15.53 8.74 -2.58
CA GLU A 8 15.51 10.20 -2.77
C GLU A 8 14.41 10.65 -3.75
N ARG A 9 14.18 9.90 -4.85
CA ARG A 9 13.12 10.22 -5.83
C ARG A 9 11.70 10.06 -5.30
N TYR A 10 11.49 9.16 -4.34
CA TYR A 10 10.17 8.92 -3.75
C TYR A 10 10.09 9.41 -2.31
N GLU A 11 11.09 10.14 -1.82
CA GLU A 11 11.13 10.65 -0.44
C GLU A 11 9.87 11.46 -0.15
N ASP A 12 9.46 12.34 -1.06
CA ASP A 12 8.25 13.14 -0.95
C ASP A 12 6.98 12.29 -0.79
N ILE A 13 6.92 11.10 -1.40
CA ILE A 13 5.78 10.17 -1.30
C ILE A 13 5.87 9.34 -0.02
N LEU A 14 7.07 8.92 0.36
CA LEU A 14 7.33 8.08 1.53
C LEU A 14 7.21 8.88 2.84
N THR A 15 7.43 10.19 2.79
CA THR A 15 7.33 11.12 3.94
C THR A 15 5.93 11.70 4.13
N VAL A 16 4.99 11.46 3.20
CA VAL A 16 3.59 11.87 3.35
C VAL A 16 3.01 11.22 4.61
N THR A 17 2.67 12.08 5.57
CA THR A 17 2.02 11.65 6.80
C THR A 17 0.55 11.40 6.51
N ILE A 18 0.10 10.16 6.69
CA ILE A 18 -1.31 9.79 6.54
C ILE A 18 -2.09 10.39 7.71
N PRO A 19 -3.12 11.21 7.47
CA PRO A 19 -3.95 11.74 8.53
C PRO A 19 -4.59 10.62 9.37
N PRO A 20 -4.68 10.78 10.69
CA PRO A 20 -5.16 9.74 11.60
C PRO A 20 -6.60 9.30 11.29
N TRP A 21 -7.44 10.20 10.78
CA TRP A 21 -8.81 9.90 10.38
C TRP A 21 -8.92 9.00 9.13
N ILE A 22 -7.88 8.92 8.28
CA ILE A 22 -7.86 7.97 7.16
C ILE A 22 -7.60 6.56 7.68
N LEU A 23 -6.72 6.45 8.68
CA LEU A 23 -6.40 5.18 9.34
C LEU A 23 -7.56 4.69 10.20
N ASP A 24 -8.18 5.61 10.94
CA ASP A 24 -9.34 5.35 11.76
C ASP A 24 -10.36 6.50 11.65
N PRO A 25 -11.36 6.38 10.77
CA PRO A 25 -12.38 7.41 10.59
C PRO A 25 -13.31 7.56 11.80
N TYR A 26 -13.26 6.64 12.77
CA TYR A 26 -14.01 6.74 14.03
C TYR A 26 -13.20 7.38 15.15
N SER A 27 -11.92 7.66 14.92
CA SER A 27 -11.07 8.39 15.87
C SER A 27 -11.30 9.90 15.82
N ASN A 28 -10.77 10.63 16.81
CA ASN A 28 -11.04 12.05 16.96
C ASN A 28 -10.49 12.87 15.78
N ALA A 29 -11.37 13.67 15.17
CA ALA A 29 -11.18 14.46 13.95
C ALA A 29 -10.75 15.91 14.22
N ASN A 30 -9.87 16.14 15.20
CA ASN A 30 -9.57 17.49 15.72
C ASN A 30 -8.90 18.44 14.71
N GLU A 31 -8.40 17.96 13.57
CA GLU A 31 -7.69 18.77 12.56
C GLU A 31 -8.14 18.38 11.14
N ILE A 32 -9.44 18.43 10.89
CA ILE A 32 -10.00 18.20 9.55
C ILE A 32 -10.60 19.49 9.01
N GLU A 33 -10.46 19.71 7.71
CA GLU A 33 -11.10 20.82 7.02
C GLU A 33 -12.63 20.76 7.23
N THR A 34 -13.26 21.90 7.49
CA THR A 34 -14.68 21.96 7.89
C THR A 34 -15.62 21.26 6.91
N PHE A 35 -15.29 21.27 5.61
CA PHE A 35 -16.10 20.60 4.58
C PHE A 35 -15.98 19.06 4.59
N LEU A 36 -14.87 18.51 5.10
CA LEU A 36 -14.68 17.06 5.27
C LEU A 36 -15.27 16.57 6.60
N GLN A 37 -15.35 17.47 7.59
CA GLN A 37 -15.87 17.15 8.91
C GLN A 37 -17.36 16.72 8.85
N GLU A 38 -18.17 17.33 7.98
CA GLU A 38 -19.58 16.96 7.81
C GLU A 38 -19.73 15.52 7.29
N GLU A 39 -19.07 15.18 6.17
CA GLU A 39 -19.07 13.81 5.62
C GLU A 39 -18.52 12.79 6.63
N LEU A 40 -17.51 13.18 7.42
CA LEU A 40 -16.93 12.29 8.42
C LEU A 40 -17.90 12.04 9.59
N ILE A 41 -18.63 13.06 10.04
CA ILE A 41 -19.67 12.90 11.08
C ILE A 41 -20.78 11.99 10.58
N GLU A 42 -21.22 12.14 9.32
CA GLU A 42 -22.23 11.26 8.72
C GLU A 42 -21.74 9.81 8.64
N LEU A 43 -20.47 9.61 8.27
CA LEU A 43 -19.83 8.30 8.24
C LEU A 43 -19.74 7.69 9.65
N GLN A 44 -19.36 8.48 10.65
CA GLN A 44 -19.27 8.07 12.05
C GLN A 44 -20.64 7.72 12.65
N ALA A 45 -21.68 8.46 12.27
CA ALA A 45 -23.07 8.22 12.66
C ALA A 45 -23.64 6.94 12.02
N ASN A 46 -23.07 6.49 10.90
CA ASN A 46 -23.51 5.28 10.23
C ASN A 46 -22.97 4.01 10.92
N GLU A 47 -23.80 3.42 11.78
CA GLU A 47 -23.44 2.21 12.53
C GLU A 47 -23.27 0.96 11.66
N GLU A 48 -23.83 0.93 10.44
CA GLU A 48 -23.66 -0.19 9.51
C GLU A 48 -22.24 -0.26 8.94
N LEU A 49 -21.51 0.87 8.95
CA LEU A 49 -20.14 0.96 8.45
C LEU A 49 -19.10 0.49 9.48
N LYS A 50 -19.40 0.58 10.77
CA LYS A 50 -18.53 0.10 11.87
C LYS A 50 -18.09 -1.35 11.69
N PRO A 51 -18.99 -2.34 11.43
CA PRO A 51 -18.57 -3.71 11.21
C PRO A 51 -17.79 -3.89 9.89
N ARG A 52 -18.05 -3.08 8.87
CA ARG A 52 -17.33 -3.15 7.58
C ARG A 52 -15.87 -2.71 7.71
N PHE A 53 -15.59 -1.76 8.59
CA PHE A 53 -14.23 -1.30 8.89
C PHE A 53 -13.33 -2.39 9.52
N LYS A 54 -13.90 -3.46 10.12
CA LYS A 54 -13.11 -4.58 10.67
C LYS A 54 -12.24 -5.30 9.63
N SER A 55 -12.55 -5.14 8.35
CA SER A 55 -11.75 -5.67 7.22
C SER A 55 -10.46 -4.87 6.95
N GLY A 56 -10.27 -3.73 7.62
CA GLY A 56 -9.12 -2.83 7.46
C GLY A 56 -9.45 -1.56 6.66
N TYR A 57 -8.68 -0.49 6.88
CA TYR A 57 -8.91 0.82 6.27
C TYR A 57 -8.85 0.80 4.74
N SER A 58 -7.90 0.06 4.15
CA SER A 58 -7.74 0.00 2.69
C SER A 58 -8.96 -0.64 2.03
N HIS A 59 -9.46 -1.75 2.57
CA HIS A 59 -10.64 -2.42 2.05
C HIS A 59 -11.90 -1.57 2.22
N PHE A 60 -12.03 -0.86 3.35
CA PHE A 60 -13.15 0.02 3.64
C PHE A 60 -13.27 1.15 2.61
N TRP A 61 -12.19 1.91 2.39
CA TRP A 61 -12.20 3.06 1.49
C TRP A 61 -12.30 2.67 0.00
N LEU A 62 -11.79 1.50 -0.40
CA LEU A 62 -11.87 1.02 -1.78
C LEU A 62 -13.27 0.54 -2.20
N GLN A 63 -14.26 0.53 -1.30
CA GLN A 63 -15.63 0.18 -1.64
C GLN A 63 -16.29 1.29 -2.47
N TYR A 64 -16.83 0.90 -3.63
CA TYR A 64 -17.56 1.83 -4.51
C TYR A 64 -18.69 2.57 -3.80
N GLN A 65 -19.41 1.90 -2.89
CA GLN A 65 -20.48 2.51 -2.10
C GLN A 65 -19.97 3.65 -1.23
N ILE A 66 -18.82 3.48 -0.57
CA ILE A 66 -18.22 4.51 0.30
C ILE A 66 -17.72 5.67 -0.55
N ALA A 67 -17.07 5.39 -1.68
CA ALA A 67 -16.58 6.41 -2.61
C ALA A 67 -17.71 7.24 -3.25
N ALA A 68 -18.90 6.65 -3.42
CA ALA A 68 -20.07 7.34 -3.98
C ALA A 68 -20.85 8.14 -2.93
N LEU A 69 -20.90 7.65 -1.68
CA LEU A 69 -21.59 8.32 -0.57
C LEU A 69 -20.79 9.51 -0.02
N TYR A 70 -19.45 9.40 -0.01
CA TYR A 70 -18.55 10.40 0.58
C TYR A 70 -17.49 10.83 -0.44
N PRO A 71 -17.89 11.59 -1.48
CA PRO A 71 -17.00 11.96 -2.57
C PRO A 71 -15.87 12.90 -2.13
N GLU A 72 -16.08 13.79 -1.16
CA GLU A 72 -15.04 14.71 -0.70
C GLU A 72 -13.98 13.99 0.13
N LEU A 73 -14.39 13.13 1.06
CA LEU A 73 -13.47 12.24 1.78
C LEU A 73 -12.69 11.35 0.81
N TRP A 74 -13.37 10.76 -0.17
CA TRP A 74 -12.73 9.88 -1.15
C TRP A 74 -11.65 10.59 -1.99
N LYS A 75 -11.86 11.85 -2.40
CA LYS A 75 -10.86 12.64 -3.14
C LYS A 75 -9.54 12.76 -2.38
N VAL A 76 -9.62 12.93 -1.07
CA VAL A 76 -8.44 13.04 -0.20
C VAL A 76 -7.82 11.65 -0.02
N VAL A 77 -8.61 10.67 0.40
CA VAL A 77 -8.17 9.30 0.65
C VAL A 77 -7.51 8.66 -0.58
N LYS A 78 -8.01 8.92 -1.78
CA LYS A 78 -7.43 8.45 -3.04
C LYS A 78 -5.99 8.94 -3.24
N LYS A 79 -5.63 10.14 -2.79
CA LYS A 79 -4.25 10.67 -2.89
C LYS A 79 -3.29 9.87 -2.00
N PHE A 80 -3.77 9.35 -0.87
CA PHE A 80 -2.96 8.57 0.08
C PHE A 80 -2.97 7.06 -0.20
N LEU A 81 -4.02 6.52 -0.82
CA LEU A 81 -4.11 5.09 -1.18
C LEU A 81 -3.46 4.73 -2.52
N VAL A 82 -3.35 5.68 -3.45
CA VAL A 82 -2.81 5.44 -4.80
C VAL A 82 -1.32 5.83 -5.00
N PRO A 83 -0.55 6.41 -4.05
CA PRO A 83 0.69 7.10 -4.39
C PRO A 83 1.89 6.18 -4.61
N PHE A 84 1.71 4.89 -4.93
CA PHE A 84 2.84 3.99 -5.19
C PHE A 84 3.04 3.76 -6.69
N PRO A 85 4.02 4.45 -7.31
CA PRO A 85 4.48 4.14 -8.66
C PRO A 85 4.86 2.67 -8.79
N SER A 86 4.41 2.05 -9.88
CA SER A 86 4.76 0.67 -10.22
C SER A 86 6.28 0.46 -10.30
N SER A 87 7.04 1.48 -10.69
CA SER A 87 8.50 1.50 -10.69
C SER A 87 9.11 1.25 -9.31
N TYR A 88 8.54 1.81 -8.24
CA TYR A 88 9.02 1.59 -6.87
C TYR A 88 8.67 0.17 -6.39
N LEU A 89 7.47 -0.33 -6.73
CA LEU A 89 7.05 -1.70 -6.41
C LEU A 89 7.93 -2.74 -7.13
N VAL A 90 8.22 -2.51 -8.41
CA VAL A 90 9.16 -3.32 -9.19
C VAL A 90 10.55 -3.26 -8.57
N TRP A 91 11.02 -2.08 -8.16
CA TRP A 91 12.32 -1.94 -7.51
C TRP A 91 12.40 -2.68 -6.17
N LEU A 92 11.37 -2.61 -5.31
CA LEU A 92 11.31 -3.38 -4.06
C LEU A 92 11.36 -4.89 -4.33
N ASN A 93 10.57 -5.35 -5.31
CA ASN A 93 10.55 -6.75 -5.69
C ASN A 93 11.90 -7.19 -6.27
N VAL A 94 12.50 -6.41 -7.17
CA VAL A 94 13.81 -6.69 -7.76
C VAL A 94 14.94 -6.58 -6.73
N GLY A 95 14.82 -5.69 -5.75
CA GLY A 95 15.79 -5.49 -4.67
C GLY A 95 15.81 -6.64 -3.65
N SER A 96 14.69 -7.35 -3.48
CA SER A 96 14.63 -8.56 -2.63
C SER A 96 15.11 -9.82 -3.35
N LEU A 97 15.11 -9.86 -4.69
CA LEU A 97 15.55 -11.02 -5.48
C LEU A 97 16.98 -11.48 -5.14
N PRO A 98 18.00 -10.61 -5.02
CA PRO A 98 19.36 -11.04 -4.66
C PRO A 98 19.43 -11.75 -3.29
N GLN A 99 18.65 -11.27 -2.31
CA GLN A 99 18.61 -11.84 -0.96
C GLN A 99 17.87 -13.19 -0.96
N GLN A 100 16.76 -13.28 -1.69
CA GLN A 100 16.00 -14.52 -1.90
C GLN A 100 16.81 -15.57 -2.67
N ILE A 101 17.54 -15.18 -3.73
CA ILE A 101 18.43 -16.07 -4.49
C ILE A 101 19.61 -16.53 -3.64
N SER A 102 20.17 -15.65 -2.81
CA SER A 102 21.23 -15.99 -1.86
C SER A 102 20.74 -17.02 -0.82
N TRP A 103 19.53 -16.82 -0.29
CA TRP A 103 18.86 -17.79 0.59
C TRP A 103 18.66 -19.14 -0.10
N LEU A 104 18.08 -19.14 -1.29
CA LEU A 104 17.85 -20.35 -2.08
C LEU A 104 19.17 -21.06 -2.44
N ARG A 105 20.27 -20.34 -2.69
CA ARG A 105 21.59 -20.92 -2.94
C ARG A 105 22.17 -21.60 -1.69
N LYS A 106 21.91 -21.05 -0.50
CA LYS A 106 22.30 -21.68 0.77
C LYS A 106 21.46 -22.92 1.07
N GLU A 107 20.16 -22.89 0.76
CA GLU A 107 19.24 -24.04 0.91
C GLU A 107 19.56 -25.19 -0.08
N THR A 108 19.91 -24.86 -1.32
CA THR A 108 20.17 -25.83 -2.41
C THR A 108 21.61 -26.34 -2.48
N GLY A 109 22.45 -25.96 -1.50
CA GLY A 109 23.78 -26.54 -1.28
C GLY A 109 23.76 -28.04 -0.96
N SER A 110 22.57 -28.61 -0.70
CA SER A 110 22.34 -30.05 -0.74
C SER A 110 21.69 -30.42 -2.08
N THR A 111 22.51 -31.00 -2.96
CA THR A 111 22.23 -31.45 -4.33
C THR A 111 20.79 -31.92 -4.62
N SER A 112 20.06 -31.18 -5.45
CA SER A 112 18.81 -31.66 -6.04
C SER A 112 18.62 -31.18 -7.49
N SER A 113 18.20 -32.12 -8.35
CA SER A 113 18.02 -32.00 -9.82
C SER A 113 17.13 -30.84 -10.30
N VAL A 114 16.40 -30.17 -9.40
CA VAL A 114 15.53 -29.03 -9.71
C VAL A 114 16.33 -27.82 -10.21
N ALA A 115 17.60 -27.67 -9.78
CA ALA A 115 18.48 -26.56 -10.17
C ALA A 115 18.78 -26.50 -11.68
N ARG A 116 18.66 -27.62 -12.41
CA ARG A 116 18.85 -27.62 -13.86
C ARG A 116 17.66 -26.98 -14.60
N ARG A 117 16.42 -27.09 -14.10
CA ARG A 117 15.24 -26.56 -14.80
C ARG A 117 15.16 -25.03 -14.76
N LEU A 118 15.66 -24.39 -13.71
CA LEU A 118 15.64 -22.91 -13.60
C LEU A 118 16.79 -22.23 -14.36
N LYS A 119 17.93 -22.91 -14.58
CA LYS A 119 19.01 -22.35 -15.41
C LYS A 119 18.62 -22.22 -16.89
N PHE A 120 17.74 -23.07 -17.40
CA PHE A 120 17.28 -22.97 -18.79
C PHE A 120 16.30 -21.80 -18.99
N ALA A 121 15.41 -21.53 -18.04
CA ALA A 121 14.43 -20.44 -18.18
C ALA A 121 15.04 -19.03 -18.11
N ALA A 122 16.21 -18.87 -17.48
CA ALA A 122 16.90 -17.58 -17.38
C ALA A 122 17.78 -17.23 -18.61
N ASN A 123 17.90 -18.15 -19.59
CA ASN A 123 18.77 -18.00 -20.75
C ASN A 123 18.00 -17.79 -22.06
N GLU A 124 16.68 -17.59 -21.99
CA GLU A 124 15.79 -17.33 -23.13
C GLU A 124 15.20 -15.91 -23.16
N TYR A 125 15.76 -14.95 -22.41
CA TYR A 125 15.50 -13.51 -22.59
C TYR A 125 16.78 -12.69 -22.47
#